data_AF-A3IZF0-F1
#
_entry.id   AF-A3IZF0-F1
#
_cell.length_a   1.000
_cell.length_b   1.000
_cell.length_c   1.000
_cell.angle_alpha   90.00
_cell.angle_beta   90.00
_cell.angle_gamma   90.00
#
_symmetry.space_group_name_H-M   'P 1'
#
loop_
_entity.id
_entity.type
_entity.pdbx_description
1 polymer ?
#
loop_
_entity_poly.entity_id
_entity_poly.type
_entity_poly.pdbx_seq_one_letter_code
_entity_poly.pdbx_strand_id
1 'polypeptide(L)'
;MTVKFAKFASLFSLTLATLNFASPAFAVSINLTEGLWNVFATDDRGNTWDGTTLLFTSQIDNGDNALVEGIFKWRSNAGEFGTEAFVGTLFSDLSLELTGNEILQPSQGIVTAQYTAIVTNDGEQIIEGEWGRIPGGSNVIPGSWSAIREIEPDPTEPIPNVPEPNNFFGLLALGGLGLVKKLHKQL
;
A
#
# COMPACT_ATOMS: atom_id res chain seq x y z
N MET A 1 86.87 -17.42 -20.12
CA MET A 1 86.00 -18.62 -20.18
C MET A 1 84.58 -18.12 -20.43
N THR A 2 84.05 -18.34 -21.62
CA THR A 2 82.82 -17.72 -22.12
C THR A 2 81.69 -18.73 -22.06
N VAL A 3 80.56 -18.39 -21.43
CA VAL A 3 79.31 -19.15 -21.61
C VAL A 3 78.14 -18.18 -21.74
N LYS A 4 77.53 -18.18 -22.94
CA LYS A 4 76.24 -17.58 -23.28
C LYS A 4 75.11 -18.44 -22.72
N PHE A 5 73.98 -17.86 -22.30
CA PHE A 5 72.65 -18.42 -22.57
C PHE A 5 71.58 -17.32 -22.48
N ALA A 6 70.94 -17.05 -23.61
CA ALA A 6 69.69 -16.30 -23.71
C ALA A 6 68.52 -17.24 -23.41
N LYS A 7 67.46 -16.76 -22.74
CA LYS A 7 66.12 -17.34 -22.84
C LYS A 7 65.05 -16.25 -22.87
N PHE A 8 64.47 -16.12 -24.06
CA PHE A 8 63.16 -15.54 -24.34
C PHE A 8 62.10 -16.19 -23.44
N ALA A 9 61.30 -15.38 -22.76
CA ALA A 9 60.02 -15.81 -22.20
C ALA A 9 58.92 -15.01 -22.91
N SER A 10 58.13 -15.72 -23.72
CA SER A 10 57.03 -15.20 -24.52
C SER A 10 55.70 -15.67 -23.92
N LEU A 11 54.81 -14.69 -23.69
CA LEU A 11 53.34 -14.69 -23.82
C LEU A 11 52.51 -15.81 -23.17
N PHE A 12 51.53 -15.40 -22.34
CA PHE A 12 50.12 -15.72 -22.57
C PHE A 12 49.22 -14.79 -21.71
N SER A 13 48.66 -13.73 -22.31
CA SER A 13 47.59 -12.95 -21.67
C SER A 13 46.25 -13.56 -22.06
N LEU A 14 45.61 -14.24 -21.11
CA LEU A 14 44.26 -14.79 -21.26
C LEU A 14 43.25 -13.68 -20.97
N THR A 15 42.78 -12.97 -22.00
CA THR A 15 41.64 -12.06 -21.88
C THR A 15 40.35 -12.87 -21.78
N LEU A 16 39.80 -12.95 -20.56
CA LEU A 16 38.44 -13.42 -20.33
C LEU A 16 37.47 -12.35 -20.85
N ALA A 17 36.80 -12.62 -21.97
CA ALA A 17 35.67 -11.82 -22.41
C ALA A 17 34.45 -12.19 -21.54
N THR A 18 34.09 -11.34 -20.58
CA THR A 18 32.84 -11.47 -19.85
C THR A 18 31.69 -11.06 -20.76
N LEU A 19 30.91 -12.04 -21.22
CA LEU A 19 29.63 -11.80 -21.87
C LEU A 19 28.66 -11.27 -20.81
N ASN A 20 28.46 -9.95 -20.76
CA ASN A 20 27.36 -9.34 -20.04
C ASN A 20 26.07 -9.68 -20.80
N PHE A 21 25.40 -10.75 -20.38
CA PHE A 21 24.01 -10.94 -20.74
C PHE A 21 23.22 -9.88 -19.98
N ALA A 22 22.89 -8.77 -20.65
CA ALA A 22 21.86 -7.88 -20.16
C ALA A 22 20.57 -8.70 -20.14
N SER A 23 20.16 -9.16 -18.96
CA SER A 23 18.81 -9.68 -18.76
C SER A 23 17.86 -8.59 -19.25
N PRO A 24 16.84 -8.92 -20.08
CA PRO A 24 15.82 -7.96 -20.40
C PRO A 24 15.18 -7.54 -19.08
N ALA A 25 15.41 -6.30 -18.68
CA ALA A 25 14.69 -5.73 -17.57
C ALA A 25 13.24 -5.58 -18.01
N PHE A 26 12.33 -6.21 -17.27
CA PHE A 26 10.92 -6.03 -17.50
C PHE A 26 10.54 -4.74 -16.80
N ALA A 27 10.05 -3.76 -17.57
CA ALA A 27 9.42 -2.60 -16.97
C ALA A 27 8.28 -3.06 -16.05
N VAL A 28 8.19 -2.45 -14.87
CA VAL A 28 7.08 -2.69 -13.94
C VAL A 28 5.76 -2.42 -14.66
N SER A 29 4.97 -3.46 -14.90
CA SER A 29 3.65 -3.35 -15.53
C SER A 29 2.50 -3.19 -14.54
N ILE A 30 2.80 -3.24 -13.24
CA ILE A 30 1.80 -3.12 -12.18
C ILE A 30 1.39 -1.65 -12.07
N ASN A 31 0.09 -1.39 -12.22
CA ASN A 31 -0.48 -0.07 -12.01
C ASN A 31 -1.05 0.03 -10.59
N LEU A 32 -0.40 0.81 -9.71
CA LEU A 32 -0.83 1.00 -8.33
C LEU A 32 -1.98 2.01 -8.17
N THR A 33 -2.27 2.79 -9.22
CA THR A 33 -3.33 3.83 -9.17
C THR A 33 -4.74 3.26 -9.46
N GLU A 34 -4.86 1.96 -9.75
CA GLU A 34 -6.10 1.26 -10.08
C GLU A 34 -6.90 0.83 -8.84
N GLY A 35 -7.10 1.75 -7.89
CA GLY A 35 -7.99 1.52 -6.76
C GLY A 35 -7.51 2.12 -5.45
N LEU A 36 -8.33 1.88 -4.42
CA LEU A 36 -8.01 2.19 -3.04
C LEU A 36 -7.41 0.97 -2.37
N TRP A 37 -6.42 1.16 -1.52
CA TRP A 37 -5.76 0.07 -0.80
C TRP A 37 -6.19 0.08 0.66
N ASN A 38 -6.72 -1.03 1.14
CA ASN A 38 -7.07 -1.23 2.54
C ASN A 38 -5.83 -1.69 3.31
N VAL A 39 -5.38 -0.86 4.25
CA VAL A 39 -4.13 -1.08 5.00
C VAL A 39 -4.42 -1.78 6.33
N PHE A 40 -3.62 -2.79 6.62
CA PHE A 40 -3.57 -3.50 7.90
C PHE A 40 -2.21 -3.24 8.52
N ALA A 41 -2.17 -2.69 9.74
CA ALA A 41 -0.95 -2.14 10.30
C ALA A 41 -0.92 -2.28 11.82
N THR A 42 0.26 -2.55 12.38
CA THR A 42 0.49 -2.64 13.83
C THR A 42 1.84 -2.04 14.19
N ASP A 43 1.85 -1.13 15.17
CA ASP A 43 3.08 -0.53 15.68
C ASP A 43 3.79 -1.40 16.74
N ASP A 44 5.06 -1.11 17.03
CA ASP A 44 5.86 -1.82 18.04
C ASP A 44 5.31 -1.72 19.48
N ARG A 45 4.29 -0.88 19.71
CA ARG A 45 3.57 -0.79 21.00
C ARG A 45 2.29 -1.62 21.00
N GLY A 46 1.95 -2.27 19.88
CA GLY A 46 0.75 -3.07 19.71
C GLY A 46 -0.51 -2.27 19.38
N ASN A 47 -0.40 -1.00 18.98
CA ASN A 47 -1.55 -0.27 18.44
C ASN A 47 -1.85 -0.74 17.03
N THR A 48 -3.11 -1.04 16.74
CA THR A 48 -3.57 -1.38 15.39
C THR A 48 -4.09 -0.16 14.66
N TRP A 49 -3.82 -0.10 13.36
CA TRP A 49 -4.20 1.00 12.47
C TRP A 49 -5.22 0.53 11.41
N ASP A 50 -6.11 -0.36 11.83
CA ASP A 50 -7.14 -0.94 10.97
C ASP A 50 -8.10 0.13 10.44
N GLY A 51 -8.44 0.03 9.15
CA GLY A 51 -9.25 1.03 8.45
C GLY A 51 -8.45 2.20 7.90
N THR A 52 -7.10 2.15 8.00
CA THR A 52 -6.22 3.03 7.23
C THR A 52 -6.37 2.72 5.75
N THR A 53 -6.35 3.76 4.91
CA THR A 53 -6.39 3.59 3.45
C THR A 53 -5.16 4.22 2.80
N LEU A 54 -4.71 3.59 1.73
CA LEU A 54 -3.59 4.03 0.90
C LEU A 54 -4.11 4.30 -0.51
N LEU A 55 -3.81 5.47 -1.07
CA LEU A 55 -4.19 5.85 -2.41
C LEU A 55 -2.96 6.35 -3.17
N PHE A 56 -2.60 5.67 -4.25
CA PHE A 56 -1.63 6.18 -5.22
C PHE A 56 -2.34 7.12 -6.18
N THR A 57 -1.92 8.39 -6.19
CA THR A 57 -2.52 9.45 -7.02
C THR A 57 -1.79 9.63 -8.34
N SER A 58 -0.54 9.18 -8.42
CA SER A 58 0.29 9.26 -9.62
C SER A 58 1.25 8.09 -9.68
N GLN A 59 1.47 7.58 -10.88
CA GLN A 59 2.52 6.62 -11.20
C GLN A 59 3.11 6.99 -12.57
N ILE A 60 4.43 7.18 -12.63
CA ILE A 60 5.14 7.60 -13.83
C ILE A 60 6.33 6.66 -14.05
N ASP A 61 6.39 6.05 -15.24
CA ASP A 61 7.50 5.17 -15.62
C ASP A 61 8.85 5.91 -15.55
N ASN A 62 9.85 5.25 -14.98
CA ASN A 62 11.21 5.76 -14.82
C ASN A 62 12.24 4.65 -15.08
N GLY A 63 12.40 4.30 -16.36
CA GLY A 63 13.19 3.16 -16.78
C GLY A 63 12.48 1.86 -16.43
N ASP A 64 13.13 1.00 -15.68
CA ASP A 64 12.56 -0.29 -15.23
C ASP A 64 11.71 -0.14 -13.96
N ASN A 65 11.75 1.03 -13.32
CA ASN A 65 11.02 1.36 -12.10
C ASN A 65 9.85 2.31 -12.41
N ALA A 66 9.02 2.58 -11.41
CA ALA A 66 7.99 3.62 -11.47
C ALA A 66 8.11 4.58 -10.29
N LEU A 67 8.06 5.89 -10.56
CA LEU A 67 7.91 6.92 -9.54
C LEU A 67 6.45 7.01 -9.13
N VAL A 68 6.18 7.06 -7.83
CA VAL A 68 4.82 7.08 -7.29
C VAL A 68 4.60 8.23 -6.33
N GLU A 69 3.38 8.74 -6.31
CA GLU A 69 2.90 9.72 -5.33
C GLU A 69 1.55 9.27 -4.79
N GLY A 70 1.23 9.66 -3.55
CA GLY A 70 -0.04 9.29 -2.97
C GLY A 70 -0.25 9.79 -1.56
N ILE A 71 -1.25 9.21 -0.89
CA ILE A 71 -1.62 9.53 0.49
C ILE A 71 -1.92 8.28 1.32
N PHE A 72 -1.52 8.32 2.58
CA PHE A 72 -2.08 7.48 3.65
C PHE A 72 -3.13 8.27 4.41
N LYS A 73 -4.31 7.68 4.62
CA LYS A 73 -5.34 8.21 5.53
C LYS A 73 -5.36 7.36 6.79
N TRP A 74 -4.66 7.83 7.81
CA TRP A 74 -4.42 7.10 9.05
C TRP A 74 -5.66 7.05 9.94
N ARG A 75 -6.06 5.82 10.27
CA ARG A 75 -7.19 5.52 11.14
C ARG A 75 -6.82 4.40 12.12
N SER A 76 -7.42 4.43 13.29
CA SER A 76 -7.46 3.28 14.20
C SER A 76 -8.84 3.12 14.80
N ASN A 77 -8.99 2.15 15.71
CA ASN A 77 -10.20 2.00 16.51
C ASN A 77 -10.56 3.25 17.34
N ALA A 78 -9.60 4.13 17.63
CA ALA A 78 -9.82 5.38 18.36
C ALA A 78 -10.33 6.54 17.48
N GLY A 79 -10.30 6.39 16.15
CA GLY A 79 -10.81 7.39 15.20
C GLY A 79 -9.82 7.71 14.08
N GLU A 80 -10.04 8.87 13.45
CA GLU A 80 -9.20 9.38 12.37
C GLU A 80 -8.07 10.24 12.92
N PHE A 81 -6.85 9.96 12.48
CA PHE A 81 -5.63 10.62 12.99
C PHE A 81 -5.07 11.63 11.99
N GLY A 82 -5.32 11.47 10.69
CA GLY A 82 -4.98 12.48 9.70
C GLY A 82 -4.60 11.88 8.36
N THR A 83 -4.07 12.71 7.48
CA THR A 83 -3.59 12.30 6.16
C THR A 83 -2.13 12.68 6.00
N GLU A 84 -1.34 11.73 5.50
CA GLU A 84 0.07 11.92 5.17
C GLU A 84 0.24 11.75 3.66
N ALA A 85 0.83 12.74 3.00
CA ALA A 85 1.27 12.61 1.62
C ALA A 85 2.65 11.95 1.55
N PHE A 86 2.90 11.20 0.49
CA PHE A 86 4.18 10.55 0.24
C PHE A 86 4.61 10.66 -1.22
N VAL A 87 5.90 10.46 -1.43
CA VAL A 87 6.53 10.16 -2.71
C VAL A 87 7.31 8.86 -2.59
N GLY A 88 7.53 8.14 -3.68
CA GLY A 88 8.21 6.85 -3.62
C GLY A 88 8.64 6.28 -4.96
N THR A 89 9.13 5.06 -4.92
CA THR A 89 9.52 4.27 -6.09
C THR A 89 9.05 2.84 -5.94
N LEU A 90 8.38 2.33 -6.97
CA LEU A 90 8.17 0.89 -7.18
C LEU A 90 9.29 0.39 -8.09
N PHE A 91 10.11 -0.51 -7.58
CA PHE A 91 11.26 -1.05 -8.31
C PHE A 91 10.86 -2.27 -9.17
N SER A 92 11.69 -2.56 -10.17
CA SER A 92 11.52 -3.74 -11.05
C SER A 92 11.53 -5.10 -10.35
N ASP A 93 12.07 -5.18 -9.13
CA ASP A 93 12.03 -6.38 -8.28
C ASP A 93 10.79 -6.43 -7.36
N LEU A 94 9.82 -5.55 -7.60
CA LEU A 94 8.59 -5.38 -6.83
C LEU A 94 8.78 -4.84 -5.41
N SER A 95 10.00 -4.43 -5.03
CA SER A 95 10.17 -3.66 -3.80
C SER A 95 9.55 -2.28 -3.96
N LEU A 96 8.95 -1.79 -2.87
CA LEU A 96 8.28 -0.49 -2.79
C LEU A 96 8.94 0.32 -1.68
N GLU A 97 9.42 1.51 -2.01
CA GLU A 97 9.94 2.47 -1.03
C GLU A 97 9.14 3.77 -1.10
N LEU A 98 8.56 4.19 0.03
CA LEU A 98 7.81 5.44 0.14
C LEU A 98 8.42 6.31 1.24
N THR A 99 8.35 7.63 1.07
CA THR A 99 8.77 8.61 2.08
C THR A 99 7.67 9.65 2.24
N GLY A 100 7.14 9.75 3.46
CA GLY A 100 6.21 10.79 3.84
C GLY A 100 6.86 12.17 3.77
N ASN A 101 6.18 13.13 3.13
CA ASN A 101 6.69 14.47 2.92
C ASN A 101 5.81 15.58 3.51
N GLU A 102 4.52 15.33 3.74
CA GLU A 102 3.59 16.33 4.27
C GLU A 102 2.50 15.70 5.13
N ILE A 103 2.14 16.36 6.24
CA ILE A 103 0.94 16.04 7.04
C ILE A 103 -0.14 17.07 6.71
N LEU A 104 -1.23 16.61 6.09
CA LEU A 104 -2.37 17.45 5.74
C LEU A 104 -3.23 17.69 6.98
N GLN A 105 -3.65 18.95 7.19
CA GLN A 105 -4.49 19.33 8.33
C GLN A 105 -5.99 19.17 8.00
N PRO A 106 -6.82 18.77 8.98
CA PRO A 106 -6.48 18.52 10.39
C PRO A 106 -5.78 17.18 10.63
N SER A 107 -4.90 17.14 11.63
CA SER A 107 -4.17 15.93 12.05
C SER A 107 -4.02 15.87 13.57
N GLN A 108 -3.85 14.66 14.10
CA GLN A 108 -3.70 14.36 15.52
C GLN A 108 -2.69 13.24 15.70
N GLY A 109 -1.52 13.56 16.25
CA GLY A 109 -0.56 12.55 16.73
C GLY A 109 0.11 11.69 15.66
N ILE A 110 -0.01 12.03 14.37
CA ILE A 110 0.77 11.42 13.29
C ILE A 110 1.97 12.29 12.91
N VAL A 111 3.00 11.63 12.38
CA VAL A 111 4.22 12.25 11.87
C VAL A 111 4.59 11.57 10.55
N THR A 112 5.43 12.20 9.74
CA THR A 112 5.91 11.55 8.51
C THR A 112 6.82 10.38 8.82
N ALA A 113 6.76 9.33 7.99
CA ALA A 113 7.60 8.14 8.12
C ALA A 113 8.20 7.69 6.78
N GLN A 114 9.16 6.77 6.85
CA GLN A 114 9.67 6.02 5.70
C GLN A 114 8.99 4.66 5.69
N TYR A 115 8.58 4.19 4.52
CA TYR A 115 7.87 2.93 4.33
C TYR A 115 8.63 2.07 3.33
N THR A 116 8.71 0.78 3.61
CA THR A 116 9.21 -0.24 2.68
C THR A 116 8.20 -1.36 2.59
N ALA A 117 8.02 -2.00 1.44
CA ALA A 117 7.17 -3.18 1.28
C ALA A 117 7.51 -3.97 0.01
N ILE A 118 6.78 -5.05 -0.26
CA ILE A 118 6.84 -5.83 -1.50
C ILE A 118 5.45 -5.87 -2.14
N VAL A 119 5.35 -5.54 -3.42
CA VAL A 119 4.12 -5.71 -4.21
C VAL A 119 4.06 -7.14 -4.73
N THR A 120 2.90 -7.79 -4.67
CA THR A 120 2.74 -9.13 -5.25
C THR A 120 2.77 -9.09 -6.78
N ASN A 121 3.15 -10.20 -7.43
CA ASN A 121 3.26 -10.28 -8.89
C ASN A 121 1.95 -10.00 -9.64
N ASP A 122 0.79 -10.25 -9.00
CA ASP A 122 -0.53 -9.93 -9.54
C ASP A 122 -0.91 -8.46 -9.35
N GLY A 123 -0.15 -7.69 -8.57
CA GLY A 123 -0.44 -6.29 -8.27
C GLY A 123 -1.62 -6.07 -7.32
N GLU A 124 -2.15 -7.12 -6.68
CA GLU A 124 -3.37 -7.02 -5.86
C GLU A 124 -3.08 -6.80 -4.37
N GLN A 125 -1.85 -7.08 -3.93
CA GLN A 125 -1.45 -6.98 -2.53
C GLN A 125 -0.09 -6.28 -2.38
N ILE A 126 0.07 -5.60 -1.24
CA ILE A 126 1.33 -5.10 -0.73
C ILE A 126 1.59 -5.83 0.58
N ILE A 127 2.72 -6.51 0.69
CA ILE A 127 3.06 -7.40 1.80
C ILE A 127 4.43 -7.04 2.36
N GLU A 128 4.75 -7.61 3.54
CA GLU A 128 6.03 -7.42 4.22
C GLU A 128 6.38 -5.93 4.39
N GLY A 129 5.35 -5.13 4.67
CA GLY A 129 5.49 -3.71 4.85
C GLY A 129 6.09 -3.39 6.20
N GLU A 130 7.01 -2.44 6.23
CA GLU A 130 7.57 -1.85 7.44
C GLU A 130 7.47 -0.33 7.32
N TRP A 131 7.29 0.35 8.45
CA TRP A 131 7.48 1.80 8.53
C TRP A 131 8.45 2.15 9.64
N GLY A 132 9.17 3.24 9.44
CA GLY A 132 10.23 3.65 10.34
C GLY A 132 10.59 5.12 10.18
N ARG A 133 11.62 5.50 10.92
CA ARG A 133 12.06 6.90 11.01
C ARG A 133 12.73 7.34 9.72
N ILE A 134 12.31 8.50 9.20
CA ILE A 134 13.07 9.23 8.17
C ILE A 134 14.36 9.78 8.79
N PRO A 135 15.54 9.59 8.18
CA PRO A 135 16.80 10.18 8.65
C PRO A 135 16.69 11.69 8.88
N GLY A 136 16.96 12.14 10.10
CA GLY A 136 16.82 13.55 10.49
C GLY A 136 15.37 14.02 10.78
N GLY A 137 14.37 13.17 10.56
CA GLY A 137 12.97 13.43 10.85
C GLY A 137 12.58 13.20 12.32
N SER A 138 11.29 13.41 12.57
CA SER A 138 10.61 13.18 13.87
C SER A 138 10.78 11.75 14.37
N ASN A 139 10.60 11.55 15.67
CA ASN A 139 10.57 10.21 16.23
C ASN A 139 9.22 9.56 15.91
N VAL A 140 9.25 8.44 15.19
CA VAL A 140 8.08 7.60 14.91
C VAL A 140 8.23 6.30 15.69
N ILE A 141 7.10 5.68 16.05
CA ILE A 141 7.10 4.31 16.58
C ILE A 141 7.09 3.40 15.35
N PRO A 142 8.12 2.58 15.12
CA PRO A 142 8.14 1.65 13.98
C PRO A 142 6.99 0.66 14.03
N GLY A 143 6.73 -0.01 12.91
CA GLY A 143 5.71 -1.04 12.84
C GLY A 143 5.65 -1.72 11.48
N SER A 144 4.83 -2.76 11.43
CA SER A 144 4.61 -3.57 10.24
C SER A 144 3.26 -3.27 9.59
N TRP A 145 3.18 -3.34 8.28
CA TRP A 145 1.94 -3.16 7.51
C TRP A 145 1.81 -4.10 6.31
N SER A 146 0.59 -4.22 5.82
CA SER A 146 0.25 -4.78 4.52
C SER A 146 -0.95 -4.03 3.95
N ALA A 147 -1.23 -4.21 2.66
CA ALA A 147 -2.41 -3.65 2.04
C ALA A 147 -3.02 -4.60 1.01
N ILE A 148 -4.34 -4.55 0.88
CA ILE A 148 -5.09 -5.29 -0.15
C ILE A 148 -5.84 -4.27 -0.99
N ARG A 149 -5.75 -4.41 -2.31
CA ARG A 149 -6.49 -3.57 -3.25
C ARG A 149 -7.99 -3.82 -3.11
N GLU A 150 -8.75 -2.74 -2.92
CA GLU A 150 -10.20 -2.78 -3.04
C GLU A 150 -10.54 -2.70 -4.53
N ILE A 151 -10.91 -3.86 -5.08
CA ILE A 151 -11.47 -3.93 -6.43
C ILE A 151 -12.88 -3.36 -6.35
N GLU A 152 -13.08 -2.15 -6.88
CA GLU A 152 -14.42 -1.61 -7.05
C GLU A 152 -15.23 -2.60 -7.91
N PRO A 153 -16.40 -3.08 -7.45
CA PRO A 153 -17.18 -4.03 -8.21
C PRO A 153 -17.49 -3.45 -9.60
N ASP A 154 -17.24 -4.22 -10.65
CA ASP A 154 -17.54 -3.79 -12.02
C ASP A 154 -19.03 -3.39 -12.09
N PRO A 155 -19.34 -2.12 -12.42
CA PRO A 155 -20.72 -1.64 -12.46
C PRO A 155 -21.57 -2.36 -13.53
N THR A 156 -20.94 -3.13 -14.42
CA THR A 156 -21.62 -3.92 -15.45
C THR A 156 -21.86 -5.37 -15.05
N GLU A 157 -21.32 -5.85 -13.93
CA GLU A 157 -21.69 -7.15 -13.41
C GLU A 157 -23.17 -7.14 -13.00
N PRO A 158 -23.99 -8.08 -13.52
CA PRO A 158 -25.39 -8.15 -13.13
C PRO A 158 -25.46 -8.39 -11.63
N ILE A 159 -26.13 -7.48 -10.91
CA ILE A 159 -26.40 -7.61 -9.49
C ILE A 159 -26.94 -9.04 -9.29
N PRO A 160 -26.26 -9.90 -8.49
CA PRO A 160 -26.70 -11.26 -8.28
C PRO A 160 -28.15 -11.19 -7.85
N ASN A 161 -29.02 -11.89 -8.58
CA ASN A 161 -30.47 -11.78 -8.47
C ASN A 161 -30.86 -12.04 -7.00
N VAL A 162 -30.93 -10.98 -6.20
CA VAL A 162 -31.24 -11.07 -4.78
C VAL A 162 -32.68 -11.55 -4.77
N PRO A 163 -32.97 -12.78 -4.29
CA PRO A 163 -34.34 -13.26 -4.25
C PRO A 163 -35.13 -12.20 -3.49
N GLU A 164 -36.16 -11.65 -4.13
CA GLU A 164 -37.01 -10.65 -3.50
C GLU A 164 -37.37 -11.16 -2.10
N PRO A 165 -37.28 -10.33 -1.05
CA PRO A 165 -37.73 -10.74 0.27
C PRO A 165 -39.17 -11.22 0.10
N ASN A 166 -39.37 -12.54 0.25
CA ASN A 166 -40.69 -13.14 0.17
C ASN A 166 -41.59 -12.30 1.08
N ASN A 167 -42.52 -11.57 0.47
CA ASN A 167 -43.51 -10.73 1.15
C ASN A 167 -44.41 -11.65 1.98
N PHE A 168 -43.89 -12.15 3.10
CA PHE A 168 -44.63 -12.89 4.12
C PHE A 168 -45.29 -11.88 5.07
N PHE A 169 -45.90 -10.84 4.49
CA PHE A 169 -46.94 -10.07 5.19
C PHE A 169 -48.23 -10.87 5.12
N GLY A 170 -48.25 -11.94 5.91
CA GLY A 170 -49.47 -12.57 6.39
C GLY A 170 -50.24 -11.54 7.21
N LEU A 171 -51.35 -11.11 6.62
CA LEU A 171 -52.43 -10.31 7.20
C LEU A 171 -52.83 -10.85 8.59
N LEU A 172 -52.43 -10.17 9.68
CA LEU A 172 -53.12 -10.26 10.97
C LEU A 172 -53.75 -8.90 11.27
N ALA A 173 -54.92 -8.69 10.68
CA ALA A 173 -55.90 -7.74 11.20
C ALA A 173 -56.75 -8.47 12.25
N LEU A 174 -56.72 -8.03 13.51
CA LEU A 174 -57.90 -7.96 14.39
C LEU A 174 -57.55 -7.36 15.77
N GLY A 175 -58.16 -6.20 16.05
CA GLY A 175 -58.66 -5.85 17.38
C GLY A 175 -57.70 -5.11 18.32
N GLY A 176 -57.89 -3.80 18.47
CA GLY A 176 -57.19 -3.06 19.52
C GLY A 176 -57.44 -1.56 19.59
N LEU A 177 -58.70 -1.14 19.46
CA LEU A 177 -59.14 0.22 19.76
C LEU A 177 -58.78 0.58 21.22
N GLY A 178 -57.92 1.59 21.43
CA GLY A 178 -57.38 1.91 22.77
C GLY A 178 -56.85 3.34 22.88
N LEU A 179 -57.76 4.28 22.76
CA LEU A 179 -57.64 5.72 23.00
C LEU A 179 -57.08 6.06 24.41
N VAL A 180 -55.93 6.75 24.55
CA VAL A 180 -55.70 7.69 25.68
C VAL A 180 -54.77 8.86 25.29
N LYS A 181 -55.33 10.07 25.41
CA LYS A 181 -54.66 11.38 25.43
C LYS A 181 -53.87 11.59 26.74
N LYS A 182 -52.70 12.23 26.67
CA LYS A 182 -52.22 13.37 27.50
C LYS A 182 -50.69 13.47 27.38
N LEU A 183 -50.14 14.56 26.86
CA LEU A 183 -49.84 15.82 27.58
C LEU A 183 -48.87 15.60 28.75
N HIS A 184 -47.61 16.05 28.63
CA HIS A 184 -46.96 16.96 29.58
C HIS A 184 -45.70 17.60 28.99
N LYS A 185 -45.75 18.94 28.96
CA LYS A 185 -44.64 19.89 28.96
C LYS A 185 -43.95 19.85 30.34
N GLN A 186 -42.74 20.41 30.45
CA GLN A 186 -41.88 20.69 31.65
C GLN A 186 -40.59 19.84 31.59
N LEU A 187 -39.37 20.38 31.58
CA LEU A 187 -38.81 21.72 31.85
C LEU A 187 -37.68 22.01 30.86
#